data_AF-A0A5B0BE79-F1
#
_entry.id   AF-A0A5B0BE79-F1
#
_cell.length_a   1.000
_cell.length_b   1.000
_cell.length_c   1.000
_cell.angle_alpha   90.00
_cell.angle_beta   90.00
_cell.angle_gamma   90.00
#
_symmetry.space_group_name_H-M   'P 1'
#
loop_
_entity.id
_entity.type
_entity.pdbx_description
1 polymer ?
#
loop_
_entity_poly.entity_id
_entity_poly.type
_entity_poly.pdbx_seq_one_letter_code
_entity_poly.pdbx_strand_id
1 'polypeptide(L)'
;MLRIHFTSHDLQNIRILRRPDPLWELICSMCRLRTGQGPLEFGHWRRSVHARAKADRDLGAALQPLRTLVPSVGYIPDFLTPPTTGEDLFHELDLVRGTSRARLVRELTLLGDSHTLPSWTVALGRPGDRELAMLTRALEVYFGAALQPHWSRIRALVGHDVELRTRTLLDGGTQALLDSLYPLARWDPPVLEVDYPVRRDLRLEGRGLLLVPSFFCWRRPTALADPALPPVLVYPVAKTPLDAARATGDGVVRLLGRTRAAILADVARRDGRTSSEVAEAVGIAPASVSYQMGVLRAGGLVNSHRAGKYVRHAATALGLQLLDAS
;
A
#
# COMPACT_ATOMS: atom_id res chain seq x y z
N MET A 1 -3.95 -19.45 13.54
CA MET A 1 -3.32 -18.57 14.53
C MET A 1 -1.81 -18.66 14.34
N LEU A 2 -1.16 -17.54 14.02
CA LEU A 2 0.29 -17.41 13.94
C LEU A 2 0.78 -16.79 15.25
N ARG A 3 1.81 -17.39 15.86
CA ARG A 3 2.49 -16.89 17.06
C ARG A 3 3.92 -16.53 16.70
N ILE A 4 4.26 -15.26 16.80
CA ILE A 4 5.62 -14.76 16.52
C ILE A 4 6.33 -14.55 17.85
N HIS A 5 7.40 -15.30 18.08
CA HIS A 5 8.17 -15.29 19.33
C HIS A 5 9.38 -14.36 19.19
N PHE A 6 9.44 -13.36 20.06
CA PHE A 6 10.50 -12.36 20.08
C PHE A 6 11.54 -12.68 21.17
N THR A 7 12.80 -12.46 20.85
CA THR A 7 13.85 -12.23 21.85
C THR A 7 13.98 -10.74 22.14
N SER A 8 14.72 -10.37 23.17
CA SER A 8 15.05 -8.95 23.44
C SER A 8 15.84 -8.30 22.29
N HIS A 9 16.63 -9.07 21.54
CA HIS A 9 17.35 -8.56 20.37
C HIS A 9 16.40 -8.27 19.20
N ASP A 10 15.36 -9.09 19.02
CA ASP A 10 14.36 -8.87 17.98
C ASP A 10 13.59 -7.56 18.17
N LEU A 11 13.29 -7.20 19.43
CA LEU A 11 12.60 -5.96 19.76
C LEU A 11 13.40 -4.69 19.39
N GLN A 12 14.73 -4.81 19.28
CA GLN A 12 15.62 -3.73 18.81
C GLN A 12 15.65 -3.64 17.28
N ASN A 13 15.28 -4.73 16.59
CA ASN A 13 15.36 -4.89 15.15
C ASN A 13 13.99 -4.91 14.46
N ILE A 14 12.97 -4.30 15.08
CA ILE A 14 11.66 -4.09 14.42
C ILE A 14 11.76 -2.91 13.46
N ARG A 15 11.35 -3.14 12.23
CA ARG A 15 11.36 -2.12 11.16
C ARG A 15 9.99 -2.02 10.53
N ILE A 16 9.68 -0.85 9.98
CA ILE A 16 8.45 -0.61 9.21
C ILE A 16 8.85 -0.22 7.81
N LEU A 17 8.29 -0.89 6.82
CA LEU A 17 8.49 -0.50 5.44
C LEU A 17 7.79 0.82 5.17
N ARG A 18 8.54 1.81 4.66
CA ARG A 18 8.05 3.19 4.49
C ARG A 18 7.11 3.41 3.31
N ARG A 19 7.04 2.45 2.39
CA ARG A 19 6.28 2.52 1.13
C ARG A 19 5.56 1.19 0.90
N PRO A 20 4.47 1.16 0.12
CA PRO A 20 3.87 -0.10 -0.29
C PRO A 20 4.88 -0.93 -1.10
N ASP A 21 5.01 -2.20 -0.75
CA ASP A 21 5.80 -3.18 -1.50
C ASP A 21 5.01 -3.63 -2.75
N PRO A 22 5.53 -3.41 -3.97
CA PRO A 22 4.84 -3.74 -5.22
C PRO A 22 4.36 -5.18 -5.31
N LEU A 23 5.20 -6.17 -5.02
CA LEU A 23 4.84 -7.57 -5.17
C LEU A 23 3.89 -8.06 -4.06
N TRP A 24 4.04 -7.62 -2.81
CA TRP A 24 3.05 -7.90 -1.76
C TRP A 24 1.67 -7.33 -2.10
N GLU A 25 1.59 -6.09 -2.58
CA GLU A 25 0.33 -5.50 -3.03
C GLU A 25 -0.25 -6.26 -4.22
N LEU A 26 0.59 -6.66 -5.18
CA LEU A 26 0.20 -7.45 -6.34
C LEU A 26 -0.43 -8.77 -5.91
N ILE A 27 0.27 -9.57 -5.10
CA ILE A 27 -0.19 -10.88 -4.65
C ILE A 27 -1.46 -10.75 -3.79
N CYS A 28 -1.52 -9.77 -2.88
CA CYS A 28 -2.72 -9.52 -2.10
C CYS A 28 -3.91 -9.11 -3.00
N SER A 29 -3.68 -8.26 -4.00
CA SER A 29 -4.72 -7.82 -4.95
C SER A 29 -5.25 -9.00 -5.77
N MET A 30 -4.38 -9.91 -6.22
CA MET A 30 -4.78 -11.13 -6.92
C MET A 30 -5.73 -11.98 -6.07
N CYS A 31 -5.45 -12.09 -4.77
CA CYS A 31 -6.36 -12.74 -3.82
C CYS A 31 -7.72 -12.00 -3.74
N ARG A 32 -7.72 -10.65 -3.72
CA ARG A 32 -8.96 -9.84 -3.70
C ARG A 32 -9.77 -9.92 -4.99
N LEU A 33 -9.08 -10.10 -6.12
CA LEU A 33 -9.70 -10.29 -7.44
C LEU A 33 -10.48 -11.60 -7.48
N ARG A 34 -9.92 -12.67 -6.90
CA ARG A 34 -10.50 -14.02 -6.90
C ARG A 34 -11.57 -14.26 -5.84
N THR A 35 -11.34 -13.82 -4.60
CA THR A 35 -12.17 -14.24 -3.44
C THR A 35 -13.45 -13.42 -3.28
N GLY A 36 -13.62 -12.32 -3.99
CA GLY A 36 -14.79 -11.43 -3.83
C GLY A 36 -14.82 -10.64 -2.52
N GLN A 37 -13.92 -10.92 -1.58
CA GLN A 37 -13.83 -10.28 -0.26
C GLN A 37 -13.65 -8.76 -0.37
N GLY A 38 -14.19 -8.01 0.59
CA GLY A 38 -14.21 -6.54 0.58
C GLY A 38 -15.02 -5.98 -0.60
N PRO A 39 -16.33 -6.29 -0.69
CA PRO A 39 -17.17 -5.83 -1.80
C PRO A 39 -17.31 -4.30 -1.87
N LEU A 40 -17.24 -3.61 -0.72
CA LEU A 40 -17.32 -2.15 -0.66
C LEU A 40 -15.97 -1.51 -1.04
N GLU A 41 -14.88 -2.09 -0.55
CA GLU A 41 -13.52 -1.54 -0.69
C GLU A 41 -12.93 -1.83 -2.07
N PHE A 42 -13.15 -3.04 -2.57
CA PHE A 42 -12.52 -3.56 -3.79
C PHE A 42 -13.51 -3.86 -4.91
N GLY A 43 -14.83 -3.74 -4.70
CA GLY A 43 -15.83 -4.16 -5.68
C GLY A 43 -15.75 -3.42 -7.01
N HIS A 44 -15.59 -2.09 -6.97
CA HIS A 44 -15.43 -1.29 -8.19
C HIS A 44 -14.10 -1.58 -8.89
N TRP A 45 -12.99 -1.55 -8.15
CA TRP A 45 -11.67 -1.97 -8.64
C TRP A 45 -11.72 -3.35 -9.33
N ARG A 46 -12.32 -4.34 -8.68
CA ARG A 46 -12.48 -5.70 -9.22
C ARG A 46 -13.28 -5.70 -10.53
N ARG A 47 -14.38 -4.97 -10.62
CA ARG A 47 -15.15 -4.84 -11.87
C ARG A 47 -14.33 -4.16 -12.97
N SER A 48 -13.57 -3.12 -12.63
CA SER A 48 -12.70 -2.42 -13.57
C SER A 48 -11.61 -3.34 -14.13
N VAL A 49 -10.93 -4.11 -13.27
CA VAL A 49 -9.90 -5.08 -13.71
C VAL A 49 -10.51 -6.17 -14.59
N HIS A 50 -11.69 -6.71 -14.23
CA HIS A 50 -12.37 -7.70 -15.08
C HIS A 50 -12.80 -7.13 -16.43
N ALA A 51 -13.30 -5.89 -16.48
CA ALA A 51 -13.67 -5.23 -17.73
C ALA A 51 -12.44 -5.01 -18.62
N ARG A 52 -11.32 -4.54 -18.04
CA ARG A 52 -10.05 -4.40 -18.75
C ARG A 52 -9.55 -5.74 -19.28
N ALA A 53 -9.58 -6.80 -18.47
CA ALA A 53 -9.10 -8.12 -18.89
C ALA A 53 -9.93 -8.74 -20.03
N LYS A 54 -11.18 -8.30 -20.22
CA LYS A 54 -12.01 -8.69 -21.38
C LYS A 54 -11.66 -7.89 -22.64
N ALA A 55 -11.25 -6.65 -22.49
CA ALA A 55 -10.92 -5.74 -23.59
C ALA A 55 -9.46 -5.86 -24.05
N ASP A 56 -8.55 -6.14 -23.11
CA ASP A 56 -7.11 -6.24 -23.31
C ASP A 56 -6.67 -7.71 -23.25
N ARG A 57 -6.24 -8.23 -24.39
CA ARG A 57 -5.78 -9.63 -24.52
C ARG A 57 -4.52 -9.91 -23.72
N ASP A 58 -3.63 -8.94 -23.55
CA ASP A 58 -2.37 -9.12 -22.83
C ASP A 58 -2.64 -9.29 -21.34
N LEU A 59 -3.52 -8.45 -20.77
CA LEU A 59 -3.98 -8.61 -19.39
C LEU A 59 -4.74 -9.93 -19.20
N GLY A 60 -5.62 -10.29 -20.14
CA GLY A 60 -6.34 -11.55 -20.13
C GLY A 60 -5.40 -12.77 -20.08
N ALA A 61 -4.34 -12.75 -20.90
CA ALA A 61 -3.31 -13.78 -20.94
C ALA A 61 -2.44 -13.79 -19.67
N ALA A 62 -2.03 -12.62 -19.17
CA ALA A 62 -1.23 -12.49 -17.96
C ALA A 62 -1.91 -13.06 -16.71
N LEU A 63 -3.24 -12.98 -16.61
CA LEU A 63 -3.98 -13.52 -15.46
C LEU A 63 -3.90 -15.05 -15.33
N GLN A 64 -3.65 -15.80 -16.41
CA GLN A 64 -3.61 -17.26 -16.38
C GLN A 64 -2.45 -17.83 -15.55
N PRO A 65 -1.17 -17.52 -15.84
CA PRO A 65 -0.06 -18.00 -15.01
C PRO A 65 -0.15 -17.47 -13.58
N LEU A 66 -0.61 -16.23 -13.38
CA LEU A 66 -0.79 -15.66 -12.03
C LEU A 66 -1.85 -16.40 -11.21
N ARG A 67 -2.99 -16.79 -11.81
CA ARG A 67 -4.01 -17.58 -11.12
C ARG A 67 -3.55 -19.01 -10.78
N THR A 68 -2.60 -19.53 -11.55
CA THR A 68 -2.00 -20.85 -11.27
C THR A 68 -1.13 -20.79 -10.02
N LEU A 69 -0.30 -19.75 -9.88
CA LEU A 69 0.66 -19.64 -8.77
C LEU A 69 0.12 -18.91 -7.53
N VAL A 70 -0.97 -18.14 -7.67
CA VAL A 70 -1.62 -17.41 -6.58
C VAL A 70 -3.03 -17.97 -6.36
N PRO A 71 -3.17 -19.10 -5.63
CA PRO A 71 -4.47 -19.67 -5.32
C PRO A 71 -5.31 -18.72 -4.44
N SER A 72 -6.64 -18.92 -4.45
CA SER A 72 -7.55 -18.13 -3.60
C SER A 72 -7.51 -18.53 -2.11
N VAL A 73 -6.99 -19.73 -1.82
CA VAL A 73 -6.82 -20.30 -0.48
C VAL A 73 -5.57 -21.18 -0.50
N GLY A 74 -4.80 -21.17 0.58
CA GLY A 74 -3.63 -22.04 0.76
C GLY A 74 -2.30 -21.33 0.55
N TYR A 75 -1.27 -22.13 0.26
CA TYR A 75 0.10 -21.67 0.10
C TYR A 75 0.29 -20.86 -1.19
N ILE A 76 1.05 -19.77 -1.10
CA ILE A 76 1.52 -18.97 -2.24
C ILE A 76 3.05 -19.02 -2.18
N PRO A 77 3.76 -19.38 -3.28
CA PRO A 77 5.21 -19.44 -3.30
C PRO A 77 5.88 -18.13 -2.86
N ASP A 78 6.81 -18.23 -1.90
CA ASP A 78 7.52 -17.10 -1.32
C ASP A 78 8.46 -16.42 -2.32
N PHE A 79 8.86 -17.10 -3.41
CA PHE A 79 9.66 -16.49 -4.47
C PHE A 79 8.90 -15.38 -5.22
N LEU A 80 7.56 -15.35 -5.15
CA LEU A 80 6.75 -14.26 -5.71
C LEU A 80 6.75 -13.00 -4.85
N THR A 81 7.26 -13.07 -3.63
CA THR A 81 7.40 -11.95 -2.68
C THR A 81 8.83 -11.98 -2.11
N PRO A 82 9.84 -11.66 -2.94
CA PRO A 82 11.24 -11.67 -2.53
C PRO A 82 11.48 -10.71 -1.34
N PRO A 83 12.64 -10.80 -0.65
CA PRO A 83 12.94 -9.94 0.49
C PRO A 83 12.74 -8.46 0.14
N THR A 84 11.87 -7.80 0.89
CA THR A 84 11.50 -6.41 0.61
C THR A 84 12.69 -5.48 0.79
N THR A 85 13.06 -4.78 -0.29
CA THR A 85 14.14 -3.79 -0.31
C THR A 85 13.62 -2.35 -0.23
N GLY A 86 12.33 -2.13 -0.51
CA GLY A 86 11.73 -0.80 -0.64
C GLY A 86 12.07 -0.10 -1.97
N GLU A 87 12.61 -0.86 -2.93
CA GLU A 87 12.87 -0.43 -4.30
C GLU A 87 11.60 -0.52 -5.16
N ASP A 88 11.75 -0.31 -6.48
CA ASP A 88 10.63 -0.36 -7.40
C ASP A 88 10.29 -1.78 -7.86
N LEU A 89 9.19 -1.90 -8.61
CA LEU A 89 8.70 -3.17 -9.13
C LEU A 89 9.75 -3.87 -10.01
N PHE A 90 10.54 -3.14 -10.80
CA PHE A 90 11.46 -3.76 -11.75
C PHE A 90 12.59 -4.49 -11.03
N HIS A 91 13.11 -3.88 -9.96
CA HIS A 91 14.07 -4.53 -9.07
C HIS A 91 13.50 -5.80 -8.43
N GLU A 92 12.27 -5.74 -7.91
CA GLU A 92 11.65 -6.93 -7.32
C GLU A 92 11.42 -8.04 -8.37
N LEU A 93 11.10 -7.67 -9.62
CA LEU A 93 11.02 -8.63 -10.73
C LEU A 93 12.39 -9.19 -11.13
N ASP A 94 13.49 -8.45 -10.98
CA ASP A 94 14.86 -8.99 -11.11
C ASP A 94 15.12 -10.06 -10.05
N LEU A 95 14.71 -9.84 -8.79
CA LEU A 95 14.85 -10.83 -7.73
C LEU A 95 14.03 -12.10 -8.00
N VAL A 96 12.80 -11.95 -8.52
CA VAL A 96 11.99 -13.09 -8.97
C VAL A 96 12.72 -13.85 -10.08
N ARG A 97 13.27 -13.15 -11.09
CA ARG A 97 14.08 -13.75 -12.17
C ARG A 97 15.35 -14.44 -11.66
N GLY A 98 15.96 -13.91 -10.61
CA GLY A 98 17.14 -14.48 -9.97
C GLY A 98 16.87 -15.67 -9.04
N THR A 99 15.62 -16.14 -8.92
CA THR A 99 15.27 -17.26 -8.04
C THR A 99 15.98 -18.54 -8.49
N SER A 100 16.75 -19.16 -7.59
CA SER A 100 17.46 -20.40 -7.92
C SER A 100 16.49 -21.53 -8.29
N ARG A 101 16.88 -22.37 -9.25
CA ARG A 101 16.08 -23.54 -9.67
C ARG A 101 15.72 -24.46 -8.50
N ALA A 102 16.64 -24.67 -7.56
CA ALA A 102 16.39 -25.50 -6.38
C ALA A 102 15.27 -24.91 -5.50
N ARG A 103 15.21 -23.57 -5.37
CA ARG A 103 14.12 -22.88 -4.67
C ARG A 103 12.80 -22.97 -5.43
N LEU A 104 12.81 -22.73 -6.73
CA LEU A 104 11.62 -22.87 -7.59
C LEU A 104 11.01 -24.28 -7.49
N VAL A 105 11.82 -25.32 -7.63
CA VAL A 105 11.35 -26.71 -7.52
C VAL A 105 10.74 -26.97 -6.14
N ARG A 106 11.42 -26.60 -5.06
CA ARG A 106 10.93 -26.82 -3.69
C ARG A 106 9.58 -26.15 -3.45
N GLU A 107 9.46 -24.87 -3.77
CA GLU A 107 8.24 -24.10 -3.51
C GLU A 107 7.09 -24.52 -4.45
N LEU A 108 7.38 -24.88 -5.70
CA LEU A 108 6.35 -25.40 -6.62
C LEU A 108 5.88 -26.81 -6.23
N THR A 109 6.76 -27.67 -5.70
CA THR A 109 6.35 -28.96 -5.13
C THR A 109 5.39 -28.74 -3.96
N LEU A 110 5.71 -27.83 -3.03
CA LEU A 110 4.84 -27.52 -1.90
C LEU A 110 3.48 -26.93 -2.34
N LEU A 111 3.46 -26.10 -3.38
CA LEU A 111 2.21 -25.64 -3.99
C LEU A 111 1.42 -26.81 -4.61
N GLY A 112 2.13 -27.74 -5.23
CA GLY A 112 1.63 -28.96 -5.87
C GLY A 112 0.90 -29.92 -4.92
N ASP A 113 1.27 -29.93 -3.63
CA ASP A 113 0.63 -30.77 -2.62
C ASP A 113 -0.85 -30.45 -2.41
N SER A 114 -1.26 -29.21 -2.71
CA SER A 114 -2.65 -28.75 -2.56
C SER A 114 -3.33 -28.39 -3.89
N HIS A 115 -2.58 -28.27 -4.98
CA HIS A 115 -3.10 -27.81 -6.27
C HIS A 115 -2.43 -28.55 -7.43
N THR A 116 -3.23 -29.05 -8.38
CA THR A 116 -2.70 -29.61 -9.62
C THR A 116 -2.02 -28.51 -10.44
N LEU A 117 -0.71 -28.62 -10.64
CA LEU A 117 0.07 -27.65 -11.41
C LEU A 117 0.20 -28.06 -12.88
N PRO A 118 -0.05 -27.15 -13.84
CA PRO A 118 0.21 -27.40 -15.26
C PRO A 118 1.70 -27.63 -15.55
N SER A 119 2.01 -28.37 -16.61
CA SER A 119 3.39 -28.74 -16.98
C SER A 119 4.36 -27.58 -17.15
N TRP A 120 3.87 -26.38 -17.51
CA TRP A 120 4.72 -25.20 -17.66
C TRP A 120 5.38 -24.79 -16.33
N THR A 121 4.80 -25.09 -15.17
CA THR A 121 5.40 -24.75 -13.87
C THR A 121 6.69 -25.54 -13.64
N VAL A 122 6.77 -26.78 -14.14
CA VAL A 122 7.97 -27.64 -14.08
C VAL A 122 9.09 -27.13 -14.99
N ALA A 123 8.77 -26.24 -15.93
CA ALA A 123 9.75 -25.60 -16.80
C ALA A 123 10.37 -24.32 -16.17
N LEU A 124 9.81 -23.80 -15.08
CA LEU A 124 10.39 -22.66 -14.36
C LEU A 124 11.82 -23.00 -13.87
N GLY A 125 12.77 -22.13 -14.21
CA GLY A 125 14.19 -22.28 -13.85
C GLY A 125 14.94 -23.32 -14.69
N ARG A 126 14.38 -23.81 -15.80
CA ARG A 126 15.14 -24.56 -16.81
C ARG A 126 16.02 -23.62 -17.65
N PRO A 127 17.15 -24.11 -18.20
CA PRO A 127 18.01 -23.32 -19.09
C PRO A 127 17.20 -22.66 -20.22
N GLY A 128 17.33 -21.35 -20.37
CA GLY A 128 16.61 -20.54 -21.36
C GLY A 128 15.55 -19.60 -20.78
N ASP A 129 15.23 -19.71 -19.48
CA ASP A 129 14.44 -18.77 -18.64
C ASP A 129 13.12 -18.23 -19.23
N ARG A 130 12.58 -18.88 -20.27
CA ARG A 130 11.42 -18.41 -21.01
C ARG A 130 10.17 -18.31 -20.13
N GLU A 131 9.89 -19.35 -19.35
CA GLU A 131 8.71 -19.41 -18.50
C GLU A 131 8.81 -18.43 -17.33
N LEU A 132 10.01 -18.19 -16.82
CA LEU A 132 10.24 -17.21 -15.75
C LEU A 132 10.11 -15.78 -16.29
N ALA A 133 10.65 -15.50 -17.47
CA ALA A 133 10.46 -14.24 -18.18
C ALA A 133 8.97 -13.98 -18.51
N MET A 134 8.24 -15.02 -18.94
CA MET A 134 6.79 -14.94 -19.18
C MET A 134 6.04 -14.64 -17.88
N LEU A 135 6.41 -15.27 -16.77
CA LEU A 135 5.81 -15.01 -15.46
C LEU A 135 6.08 -13.57 -15.00
N THR A 136 7.31 -13.08 -15.08
CA THR A 136 7.62 -11.71 -14.68
C THR A 136 6.96 -10.67 -15.58
N ARG A 137 6.83 -10.98 -16.89
CA ARG A 137 6.03 -10.14 -17.79
C ARG A 137 4.55 -10.12 -17.40
N ALA A 138 4.00 -11.26 -17.00
CA ALA A 138 2.62 -11.33 -16.52
C ALA A 138 2.41 -10.50 -15.23
N LEU A 139 3.36 -10.54 -14.29
CA LEU A 139 3.35 -9.69 -13.09
C LEU A 139 3.37 -8.20 -13.47
N GLU A 140 4.26 -7.80 -14.38
CA GLU A 140 4.37 -6.42 -14.86
C GLU A 140 3.07 -5.92 -15.53
N VAL A 141 2.53 -6.70 -16.46
CA VAL A 141 1.27 -6.37 -17.17
C VAL A 141 0.11 -6.24 -16.18
N TYR A 142 0.00 -7.18 -15.24
CA TYR A 142 -1.05 -7.11 -14.24
C TYR A 142 -0.88 -5.90 -13.32
N PHE A 143 0.33 -5.60 -12.85
CA PHE A 143 0.60 -4.41 -12.04
C PHE A 143 0.20 -3.13 -12.79
N GLY A 144 0.65 -2.99 -14.03
CA GLY A 144 0.36 -1.84 -14.88
C GLY A 144 -1.15 -1.62 -15.09
N ALA A 145 -1.92 -2.69 -15.25
CA ALA A 145 -3.35 -2.57 -15.51
C ALA A 145 -4.22 -2.49 -14.25
N ALA A 146 -3.83 -3.16 -13.16
CA ALA A 146 -4.66 -3.32 -11.96
C ALA A 146 -4.25 -2.42 -10.80
N LEU A 147 -2.96 -2.11 -10.64
CA LEU A 147 -2.44 -1.37 -9.48
C LEU A 147 -1.98 0.04 -9.85
N GLN A 148 -1.24 0.18 -10.96
CA GLN A 148 -0.65 1.46 -11.38
C GLN A 148 -1.66 2.62 -11.41
N PRO A 149 -2.91 2.46 -11.91
CA PRO A 149 -3.90 3.55 -11.91
C PRO A 149 -4.30 4.06 -10.53
N HIS A 150 -4.05 3.27 -9.48
CA HIS A 150 -4.38 3.57 -8.09
C HIS A 150 -3.13 3.72 -7.21
N TRP A 151 -1.93 3.65 -7.78
CA TRP A 151 -0.68 3.54 -7.02
C TRP A 151 -0.37 4.78 -6.19
N SER A 152 -0.69 5.98 -6.69
CA SER A 152 -0.59 7.23 -5.90
C SER A 152 -1.41 7.17 -4.62
N ARG A 153 -2.66 6.71 -4.72
CA ARG A 153 -3.58 6.55 -3.59
C ARG A 153 -3.11 5.46 -2.62
N ILE A 154 -2.64 4.33 -3.14
CA ILE A 154 -2.09 3.24 -2.33
C ILE A 154 -0.88 3.75 -1.53
N ARG A 155 0.04 4.48 -2.17
CA ARG A 155 1.19 5.12 -1.50
C ARG A 155 0.75 6.11 -0.43
N ALA A 156 -0.25 6.94 -0.70
CA ALA A 156 -0.76 7.90 0.28
C ALA A 156 -1.33 7.19 1.53
N LEU A 157 -2.21 6.21 1.34
CA LEU A 157 -2.83 5.46 2.44
C LEU A 157 -1.79 4.68 3.27
N VAL A 158 -0.83 4.05 2.60
CA VAL A 158 0.29 3.38 3.29
C VAL A 158 1.16 4.40 4.03
N GLY A 159 1.46 5.55 3.43
CA GLY A 159 2.20 6.63 4.10
C GLY A 159 1.51 7.14 5.36
N HIS A 160 0.18 7.29 5.34
CA HIS A 160 -0.58 7.71 6.53
C HIS A 160 -0.50 6.68 7.66
N ASP A 161 -0.57 5.38 7.33
CA ASP A 161 -0.38 4.34 8.34
C ASP A 161 1.04 4.38 8.91
N VAL A 162 2.07 4.46 8.06
CA VAL A 162 3.47 4.58 8.49
C VAL A 162 3.69 5.78 9.41
N GLU A 163 3.10 6.95 9.11
CA GLU A 163 3.17 8.12 9.98
C GLU A 163 2.55 7.86 11.36
N LEU A 164 1.38 7.23 11.39
CA LEU A 164 0.71 6.84 12.64
C LEU A 164 1.59 5.90 13.47
N ARG A 165 2.15 4.85 12.84
CA ARG A 165 3.04 3.89 13.53
C ARG A 165 4.32 4.54 14.01
N THR A 166 4.88 5.46 13.23
CA THR A 166 6.09 6.21 13.60
C THR A 166 5.84 7.07 14.83
N ARG A 167 4.74 7.82 14.88
CA ARG A 167 4.37 8.61 16.08
C ARG A 167 4.15 7.71 17.30
N THR A 168 3.41 6.60 17.13
CA THR A 168 3.16 5.65 18.21
C THR A 168 4.46 5.06 18.77
N LEU A 169 5.41 4.72 17.89
CA LEU A 169 6.75 4.25 18.27
C LEU A 169 7.54 5.33 19.02
N LEU A 170 7.48 6.59 18.58
CA LEU A 170 8.16 7.71 19.25
C LEU A 170 7.59 7.97 20.65
N ASP A 171 6.27 7.87 20.80
CA ASP A 171 5.58 8.21 22.05
C ASP A 171 5.68 7.09 23.10
N GLY A 172 5.71 5.81 22.68
CA GLY A 172 5.62 4.67 23.59
C GLY A 172 6.56 3.49 23.29
N GLY A 173 7.52 3.66 22.39
CA GLY A 173 8.50 2.64 22.04
C GLY A 173 7.91 1.42 21.33
N THR A 174 8.69 0.35 21.28
CA THR A 174 8.35 -0.88 20.55
C THR A 174 7.06 -1.55 21.05
N GLN A 175 6.81 -1.51 22.36
CA GLN A 175 5.59 -2.08 22.93
C GLN A 175 4.35 -1.36 22.38
N ALA A 176 4.32 -0.02 22.42
CA ALA A 176 3.21 0.75 21.88
C ALA A 176 3.02 0.51 20.37
N LEU A 177 4.11 0.35 19.62
CA LEU A 177 4.04 -0.01 18.20
C LEU A 177 3.32 -1.35 17.99
N LEU A 178 3.68 -2.39 18.73
CA LEU A 178 3.08 -3.73 18.61
C LEU A 178 1.62 -3.73 19.11
N ASP A 179 1.33 -3.03 20.21
CA ASP A 179 -0.04 -2.85 20.73
C ASP A 179 -0.93 -2.12 19.71
N SER A 180 -0.38 -1.19 18.94
CA SER A 180 -1.12 -0.44 17.92
C SER A 180 -1.63 -1.28 16.74
N LEU A 181 -1.17 -2.53 16.62
CA LEU A 181 -1.64 -3.47 15.61
C LEU A 181 -2.99 -4.10 15.99
N TYR A 182 -3.48 -3.93 17.21
CA TYR A 182 -4.82 -4.38 17.58
C TYR A 182 -5.89 -3.70 16.70
N PRO A 183 -6.93 -4.42 16.23
CA PRO A 183 -7.28 -5.82 16.52
C PRO A 183 -6.65 -6.85 15.57
N LEU A 184 -5.73 -6.46 14.68
CA LEU A 184 -5.12 -7.34 13.67
C LEU A 184 -4.10 -8.30 14.28
N ALA A 185 -3.42 -7.85 15.33
CA ALA A 185 -2.50 -8.63 16.13
C ALA A 185 -2.67 -8.28 17.61
N ARG A 186 -2.45 -9.26 18.50
CA ARG A 186 -2.45 -9.08 19.95
C ARG A 186 -1.03 -9.27 20.45
N TRP A 187 -0.46 -8.24 21.04
CA TRP A 187 0.82 -8.34 21.73
C TRP A 187 0.60 -8.88 23.15
N ASP A 188 1.23 -10.01 23.44
CA ASP A 188 1.24 -10.66 24.74
C ASP A 188 2.69 -11.06 25.02
N PRO A 189 3.53 -10.11 25.50
CA PRO A 189 4.97 -10.27 25.49
C PRO A 189 5.43 -11.61 26.09
N PRO A 190 6.36 -12.34 25.43
CA PRO A 190 7.14 -11.94 24.26
C PRO A 190 6.54 -12.39 22.91
N VAL A 191 5.23 -12.66 22.84
CA VAL A 191 4.57 -13.25 21.68
C VAL A 191 3.61 -12.27 21.02
N LEU A 192 3.71 -12.12 19.71
CA LEU A 192 2.69 -11.44 18.90
C LEU A 192 1.77 -12.49 18.28
N GLU A 193 0.49 -12.45 18.63
CA GLU A 193 -0.53 -13.37 18.13
C GLU A 193 -1.31 -12.74 16.98
N VAL A 194 -1.47 -13.48 15.89
CA VAL A 194 -2.07 -13.01 14.65
C VAL A 194 -3.09 -14.02 14.16
N ASP A 195 -4.30 -13.56 13.81
CA ASP A 195 -5.29 -14.43 13.16
C ASP A 195 -4.75 -14.90 11.80
N TYR A 196 -4.58 -16.21 11.65
CA TYR A 196 -3.88 -16.83 10.52
C TYR A 196 -4.55 -18.16 10.18
N PRO A 197 -4.64 -18.57 8.89
CA PRO A 197 -5.40 -19.75 8.48
C PRO A 197 -4.92 -21.07 9.10
N VAL A 198 -3.63 -21.17 9.43
CA VAL A 198 -3.01 -22.35 10.04
C VAL A 198 -2.45 -22.01 11.43
N ARG A 199 -2.29 -23.03 12.29
CA ARG A 199 -1.52 -22.89 13.53
C ARG A 199 -0.04 -22.94 13.19
N ARG A 200 0.71 -21.90 13.58
CA ARG A 200 2.14 -21.79 13.27
C ARG A 200 2.86 -20.99 14.33
N ASP A 201 4.06 -21.43 14.68
CA ASP A 201 5.00 -20.69 15.51
C ASP A 201 6.18 -20.23 14.65
N LEU A 202 6.45 -18.92 14.69
CA LEU A 202 7.61 -18.30 14.05
C LEU A 202 8.53 -17.77 15.15
N ARG A 203 9.74 -18.34 15.26
CA ARG A 203 10.77 -17.83 16.18
C ARG A 203 11.69 -16.88 15.40
N LEU A 204 11.82 -15.65 15.87
CA LEU A 204 12.60 -14.64 15.17
C LEU A 204 14.11 -14.84 15.37
N GLU A 205 14.53 -15.36 16.52
CA GLU A 205 15.92 -15.79 16.78
C GLU A 205 16.94 -14.66 16.56
N GLY A 206 16.59 -13.42 16.91
CA GLY A 206 17.43 -12.24 16.76
C GLY A 206 17.36 -11.56 15.38
N ARG A 207 16.67 -12.15 14.40
CA ARG A 207 16.54 -11.60 13.03
C ARG A 207 15.67 -10.33 12.96
N GLY A 208 14.90 -10.03 13.99
CA GLY A 208 13.93 -8.94 14.01
C GLY A 208 12.69 -9.23 13.16
N LEU A 209 11.81 -8.24 13.04
CA LEU A 209 10.57 -8.33 12.26
C LEU A 209 10.39 -7.09 11.38
N LEU A 210 10.16 -7.29 10.09
CA LEU A 210 9.73 -6.22 9.18
C LEU A 210 8.20 -6.17 9.11
N LEU A 211 7.62 -5.05 9.55
CA LEU A 211 6.21 -4.74 9.39
C LEU A 211 5.97 -4.11 8.01
N VAL A 212 5.14 -4.76 7.19
CA VAL A 212 4.82 -4.33 5.82
C VAL A 212 3.36 -3.89 5.73
N PRO A 213 3.06 -2.58 5.80
CA PRO A 213 1.71 -2.08 5.58
C PRO A 213 1.26 -2.35 4.14
N SER A 214 0.05 -2.88 3.95
CA SER A 214 -0.53 -3.14 2.63
C SER A 214 -2.00 -2.74 2.52
N PHE A 215 -2.34 -2.12 1.39
CA PHE A 215 -3.69 -1.74 0.99
C PHE A 215 -4.53 -2.96 0.59
N PHE A 216 -4.00 -3.89 -0.20
CA PHE A 216 -4.77 -5.07 -0.63
C PHE A 216 -4.75 -6.21 0.38
N CYS A 217 -3.84 -6.20 1.35
CA CYS A 217 -3.96 -7.03 2.55
C CYS A 217 -5.28 -6.69 3.25
N TRP A 218 -6.06 -7.72 3.63
CA TRP A 218 -7.44 -7.54 4.06
C TRP A 218 -7.78 -8.38 5.28
N ARG A 219 -8.15 -7.70 6.36
CA ARG A 219 -8.56 -8.21 7.68
C ARG A 219 -7.53 -9.02 8.44
N ARG A 220 -6.81 -9.91 7.79
CA ARG A 220 -5.84 -10.83 8.41
C ARG A 220 -4.44 -10.51 7.91
N PRO A 221 -3.49 -10.22 8.80
CA PRO A 221 -2.09 -10.13 8.41
C PRO A 221 -1.58 -11.47 7.84
N THR A 222 -0.51 -11.40 7.04
CA THR A 222 0.14 -12.56 6.47
C THR A 222 1.66 -12.49 6.61
N ALA A 223 2.33 -13.63 6.49
CA ALA A 223 3.78 -13.77 6.58
C ALA A 223 4.27 -14.76 5.52
N LEU A 224 5.57 -14.76 5.25
CA LEU A 224 6.23 -15.75 4.38
C LEU A 224 6.04 -17.16 4.94
N ALA A 225 5.82 -18.15 4.08
CA ALA A 225 5.61 -19.53 4.52
C ALA A 225 6.89 -20.20 5.02
N ASP A 226 8.02 -19.92 4.37
CA ASP A 226 9.35 -20.39 4.79
C ASP A 226 9.81 -19.59 6.04
N PRO A 227 9.93 -20.24 7.21
CA PRO A 227 10.36 -19.56 8.44
C PRO A 227 11.85 -19.18 8.44
N ALA A 228 12.65 -19.70 7.52
CA ALA A 228 14.08 -19.38 7.40
C ALA A 228 14.32 -18.05 6.65
N LEU A 229 13.36 -17.59 5.85
CA LEU A 229 13.44 -16.29 5.19
C LEU A 229 13.40 -15.14 6.20
N PRO A 230 13.92 -13.94 5.84
CA PRO A 230 13.82 -12.75 6.70
C PRO A 230 12.37 -12.53 7.18
N PRO A 231 12.11 -12.47 8.50
CA PRO A 231 10.74 -12.41 9.00
C PRO A 231 10.03 -11.12 8.59
N VAL A 232 8.85 -11.29 7.97
CA VAL A 232 7.96 -10.18 7.62
C VAL A 232 6.55 -10.44 8.15
N LEU A 233 5.86 -9.37 8.54
CA LEU A 233 4.43 -9.39 8.83
C LEU A 233 3.76 -8.31 7.98
N VAL A 234 3.03 -8.76 6.96
CA VAL A 234 2.23 -7.90 6.09
C VAL A 234 0.88 -7.68 6.74
N TYR A 235 0.48 -6.43 6.97
CA TYR A 235 -0.76 -6.13 7.68
C TYR A 235 -1.63 -5.11 6.92
N PRO A 236 -2.97 -5.19 7.08
CA PRO A 236 -3.87 -4.28 6.40
C PRO A 236 -3.78 -2.87 6.96
N VAL A 237 -3.56 -1.88 6.10
CA VAL A 237 -3.79 -0.46 6.47
C VAL A 237 -5.28 -0.13 6.52
N ALA A 238 -5.63 0.98 7.18
CA ALA A 238 -6.98 1.52 7.18
C ALA A 238 -7.53 1.68 5.75
N LYS A 239 -8.79 1.31 5.55
CA LYS A 239 -9.37 1.18 4.21
C LYS A 239 -10.29 2.36 3.93
N THR A 240 -10.00 3.04 2.84
CA THR A 240 -10.90 3.99 2.19
C THR A 240 -11.14 3.47 0.77
N PRO A 241 -12.39 3.38 0.28
CA PRO A 241 -12.66 2.89 -1.07
C PRO A 241 -11.80 3.63 -2.10
N LEU A 242 -11.12 2.89 -3.00
CA LEU A 242 -10.19 3.48 -3.98
C LEU A 242 -10.85 4.56 -4.86
N ASP A 243 -12.17 4.48 -5.02
CA ASP A 243 -12.97 5.39 -5.83
C ASP A 243 -13.72 6.46 -5.03
N ALA A 244 -13.52 6.57 -3.71
CA ALA A 244 -14.10 7.67 -2.92
C ALA A 244 -13.59 9.07 -3.36
N ALA A 245 -12.52 9.12 -4.18
CA ALA A 245 -11.98 10.32 -4.83
C ALA A 245 -12.43 10.47 -6.29
N ARG A 246 -13.36 9.64 -6.78
CA ARG A 246 -14.08 9.88 -8.04
C ARG A 246 -15.36 10.69 -7.85
N ALA A 247 -15.51 11.34 -6.70
CA ALA A 247 -16.38 12.50 -6.61
C ALA A 247 -15.71 13.61 -7.43
N THR A 248 -15.92 13.57 -8.76
CA THR A 248 -15.77 14.62 -9.79
C THR A 248 -14.77 15.71 -9.46
N GLY A 249 -13.82 16.08 -10.33
CA GLY A 249 -12.84 17.18 -10.17
C GLY A 249 -13.33 18.56 -9.67
N ASP A 250 -14.62 18.70 -9.36
CA ASP A 250 -15.30 19.74 -8.62
C ASP A 250 -15.68 19.37 -7.16
N GLY A 251 -15.21 18.27 -6.55
CA GLY A 251 -15.63 17.85 -5.21
C GLY A 251 -15.32 18.90 -4.14
N VAL A 252 -14.11 19.45 -4.19
CA VAL A 252 -13.70 20.59 -3.35
C VAL A 252 -14.40 21.88 -3.77
N VAL A 253 -14.67 22.08 -5.06
CA VAL A 253 -15.46 23.23 -5.55
C VAL A 253 -16.90 23.18 -5.03
N ARG A 254 -17.50 22.00 -4.90
CA ARG A 254 -18.87 21.81 -4.35
C ARG A 254 -18.89 21.96 -2.83
N LEU A 255 -17.86 21.47 -2.15
CA LEU A 255 -17.77 21.55 -0.69
C LEU A 255 -17.44 22.97 -0.21
N LEU A 256 -16.42 23.59 -0.80
CA LEU A 256 -15.93 24.89 -0.39
C LEU A 256 -16.53 26.03 -1.21
N GLY A 257 -17.09 25.78 -2.38
CA GLY A 257 -17.41 26.83 -3.34
C GLY A 257 -16.17 27.24 -4.16
N ARG A 258 -16.42 27.71 -5.39
CA ARG A 258 -15.40 28.04 -6.40
C ARG A 258 -14.29 28.96 -5.87
N THR A 259 -14.66 30.02 -5.16
CA THR A 259 -13.71 31.02 -4.67
C THR A 259 -12.78 30.49 -3.59
N ARG A 260 -13.28 29.71 -2.62
CA ARG A 260 -12.45 29.14 -1.55
C ARG A 260 -11.55 28.01 -2.07
N ALA A 261 -12.06 27.20 -3.01
CA ALA A 261 -11.26 26.19 -3.68
C ALA A 261 -10.09 26.82 -4.46
N ALA A 262 -10.34 27.89 -5.22
CA ALA A 262 -9.30 28.60 -5.96
C ALA A 262 -8.23 29.24 -5.06
N ILE A 263 -8.64 29.87 -3.95
CA ILE A 263 -7.72 30.43 -2.96
C ILE A 263 -6.86 29.34 -2.32
N LEU A 264 -7.48 28.22 -1.90
CA LEU A 264 -6.75 27.11 -1.29
C LEU A 264 -5.74 26.50 -2.27
N ALA A 265 -6.13 26.29 -3.53
CA ALA A 265 -5.27 25.77 -4.58
C ALA A 265 -4.12 26.71 -4.96
N ASP A 266 -4.31 28.03 -4.88
CA ASP A 266 -3.24 29.00 -5.12
C ASP A 266 -2.20 29.00 -3.98
N VAL A 267 -2.67 29.04 -2.74
CA VAL A 267 -1.81 29.02 -1.54
C VAL A 267 -1.08 27.69 -1.38
N ALA A 268 -1.67 26.58 -1.81
CA ALA A 268 -1.02 25.26 -1.81
C ALA A 268 0.11 25.14 -2.84
N ARG A 269 0.03 25.84 -3.98
CA ARG A 269 1.04 25.77 -5.04
C ARG A 269 2.31 26.56 -4.71
N ARG A 270 2.22 27.55 -3.82
CA ARG A 270 3.31 28.47 -3.49
C ARG A 270 3.23 28.81 -2.00
N ASP A 271 4.20 28.34 -1.23
CA ASP A 271 4.24 28.62 0.20
C ASP A 271 4.47 30.11 0.50
N GLY A 272 3.77 30.62 1.52
CA GLY A 272 4.02 31.93 2.09
C GLY A 272 3.52 33.11 1.25
N ARG A 273 2.35 32.96 0.62
CA ARG A 273 1.67 33.99 -0.20
C ARG A 273 0.99 35.05 0.65
N THR A 274 1.00 36.31 0.22
CA THR A 274 0.24 37.41 0.85
C THR A 274 -1.19 37.49 0.29
N SER A 275 -2.12 38.11 1.02
CA SER A 275 -3.51 38.24 0.56
C SER A 275 -3.64 39.02 -0.75
N SER A 276 -2.79 40.03 -0.98
CA SER A 276 -2.77 40.81 -2.23
C SER A 276 -2.30 39.98 -3.43
N GLU A 277 -1.26 39.18 -3.24
CA GLU A 277 -0.74 38.28 -4.26
C GLU A 277 -1.77 37.20 -4.66
N VAL A 278 -2.52 36.69 -3.69
CA VAL A 278 -3.61 35.73 -3.95
C VAL A 278 -4.79 36.41 -4.65
N ALA A 279 -5.11 37.65 -4.28
CA ALA A 279 -6.18 38.44 -4.92
C ALA A 279 -5.93 38.64 -6.42
N GLU A 280 -4.69 38.98 -6.78
CA GLU A 280 -4.25 39.09 -8.17
C GLU A 280 -4.35 37.76 -8.92
N ALA A 281 -3.84 36.67 -8.33
CA ALA A 281 -3.83 35.36 -8.99
C ALA A 281 -5.22 34.73 -9.17
N VAL A 282 -6.14 34.97 -8.24
CA VAL A 282 -7.52 34.44 -8.29
C VAL A 282 -8.47 35.41 -9.02
N GLY A 283 -8.09 36.67 -9.21
CA GLY A 283 -8.89 37.68 -9.91
C GLY A 283 -10.08 38.21 -9.08
N ILE A 284 -9.89 38.39 -7.77
CA ILE A 284 -10.93 38.90 -6.86
C ILE A 284 -10.40 40.00 -5.94
N ALA A 285 -11.29 40.80 -5.35
CA ALA A 285 -10.88 41.91 -4.49
C ALA A 285 -10.07 41.46 -3.24
N PRO A 286 -9.05 42.21 -2.79
CA PRO A 286 -8.24 41.87 -1.61
C PRO A 286 -9.05 41.69 -0.32
N ALA A 287 -10.12 42.47 -0.15
CA ALA A 287 -11.05 42.33 0.97
C ALA A 287 -11.77 40.96 0.95
N SER A 288 -12.19 40.50 -0.23
CA SER A 288 -12.81 39.19 -0.43
C SER A 288 -11.84 38.06 -0.15
N VAL A 289 -10.57 38.16 -0.57
CA VAL A 289 -9.54 37.18 -0.22
C VAL A 289 -9.33 37.12 1.28
N SER A 290 -9.19 38.28 1.93
CA SER A 290 -8.93 38.35 3.38
C SER A 290 -10.07 37.70 4.17
N TYR A 291 -11.31 37.95 3.77
CA TYR A 291 -12.49 37.32 4.36
C TYR A 291 -12.48 35.79 4.16
N GLN A 292 -12.28 35.31 2.93
CA GLN A 292 -12.27 33.87 2.65
C GLN A 292 -11.08 33.15 3.30
N MET A 293 -9.92 33.79 3.40
CA MET A 293 -8.76 33.28 4.15
C MET A 293 -9.05 33.16 5.64
N GLY A 294 -9.84 34.07 6.21
CA GLY A 294 -10.33 33.96 7.59
C GLY A 294 -11.18 32.71 7.77
N VAL A 295 -12.11 32.44 6.85
CA VAL A 295 -12.96 31.24 6.86
C VAL A 295 -12.13 29.95 6.70
N LEU A 296 -11.21 29.92 5.73
CA LEU A 296 -10.32 28.77 5.52
C LEU A 296 -9.40 28.51 6.71
N ARG A 297 -8.94 29.57 7.39
CA ARG A 297 -8.15 29.47 8.62
C ARG A 297 -8.98 28.94 9.79
N ALA A 298 -10.20 29.43 9.97
CA ALA A 298 -11.11 28.92 10.99
C ALA A 298 -11.45 27.43 10.77
N GLY A 299 -11.51 26.99 9.51
CA GLY A 299 -11.66 25.59 9.12
C GLY A 299 -10.36 24.76 9.16
N GLY A 300 -9.24 25.34 9.59
CA GLY A 300 -7.95 24.63 9.70
C GLY A 300 -7.29 24.28 8.36
N LEU A 301 -7.73 24.84 7.23
CA LEU A 301 -7.21 24.54 5.89
C LEU A 301 -6.02 25.41 5.48
N VAL A 302 -5.89 26.59 6.11
CA VAL A 302 -4.82 27.55 5.85
C VAL A 302 -4.24 28.03 7.17
N ASN A 303 -2.91 28.08 7.28
CA ASN A 303 -2.24 28.77 8.37
C ASN A 303 -1.85 30.18 7.93
N SER A 304 -1.58 31.07 8.90
CA SER A 304 -1.13 32.42 8.59
C SER A 304 -0.11 32.84 9.63
N HIS A 305 1.02 33.38 9.17
CA HIS A 305 2.06 33.88 10.05
C HIS A 305 2.48 35.28 9.60
N ARG A 306 2.84 36.12 10.57
CA ARG A 306 3.30 37.48 10.28
C ARG A 306 4.79 37.44 9.94
N ALA A 307 5.14 37.96 8.77
CA ALA A 307 6.52 38.10 8.30
C ALA A 307 6.80 39.60 8.06
N GLY A 308 7.28 40.28 9.10
CA GLY A 308 7.51 41.73 9.09
C GLY A 308 6.22 42.53 8.90
N LYS A 309 6.16 43.36 7.85
CA LYS A 309 4.99 44.18 7.52
C LYS A 309 3.86 43.40 6.83
N TYR A 310 4.10 42.15 6.45
CA TYR A 310 3.16 41.34 5.67
C TYR A 310 2.65 40.12 6.46
N VAL A 311 1.46 39.64 6.11
CA VAL A 311 0.94 38.35 6.56
C VAL A 311 1.10 37.36 5.42
N ARG A 312 1.71 36.21 5.72
CA ARG A 312 1.95 35.12 4.77
C ARG A 312 1.06 33.93 5.12
N HIS A 313 0.52 33.31 4.08
CA HIS A 313 -0.42 32.22 4.17
C HIS A 313 0.21 30.97 3.53
N ALA A 314 0.00 29.81 4.15
CA ALA A 314 0.34 28.52 3.58
C ALA A 314 -0.80 27.52 3.83
N ALA A 315 -0.95 26.57 2.92
CA ALA A 315 -1.92 25.49 3.10
C ALA A 315 -1.46 24.60 4.25
N THR A 316 -2.39 24.15 5.09
CA THR A 316 -2.08 23.13 6.11
C THR A 316 -2.02 21.76 5.46
N ALA A 317 -1.52 20.76 6.19
CA ALA A 317 -1.59 19.36 5.74
C ALA A 317 -3.03 18.94 5.40
N LEU A 318 -4.02 19.39 6.18
CA LEU A 318 -5.44 19.14 5.91
C LEU A 318 -5.91 19.84 4.62
N GLY A 319 -5.46 21.07 4.37
CA GLY A 319 -5.73 21.80 3.13
C GLY A 319 -5.16 21.11 1.88
N LEU A 320 -3.93 20.58 1.98
CA LEU A 320 -3.28 19.82 0.92
C LEU A 320 -3.98 18.48 0.65
N GLN A 321 -4.27 17.71 1.70
CA GLN A 321 -5.03 16.47 1.60
C GLN A 321 -6.42 16.67 0.98
N LEU A 322 -7.08 17.78 1.28
CA LEU A 322 -8.39 18.10 0.71
C LEU A 322 -8.29 18.37 -0.80
N LEU A 323 -7.25 19.08 -1.24
CA LEU A 323 -7.00 19.32 -2.68
C LEU A 323 -6.63 18.03 -3.42
N ASP A 324 -5.80 17.16 -2.81
CA ASP A 324 -5.41 15.87 -3.37
C ASP A 324 -6.58 14.87 -3.48
N ALA A 325 -7.67 15.12 -2.72
CA ALA A 325 -8.89 14.34 -2.77
C ALA A 325 -9.88 14.78 -3.87
N SER A 326 -9.55 15.82 -4.67
CA SER A 326 -10.35 16.33 -5.79
C SER A 326 -10.16 15.55 -7.09
#